data_AF-A0A2H6IC16-F1
#
_entry.id   AF-A0A2H6IC16-F1
#
_cell.length_a   1.000
_cell.length_b   1.000
_cell.length_c   1.000
_cell.angle_alpha   90.00
_cell.angle_beta   90.00
_cell.angle_gamma   90.00
#
_symmetry.space_group_name_H-M   'P 1'
#
loop_
_entity.id
_entity.type
_entity.pdbx_description
1 polymer ?
#
loop_
_entity_poly.entity_id
_entity_poly.type
_entity_poly.pdbx_seq_one_letter_code
_entity_poly.pdbx_strand_id
1 'polypeptide(L)'
;MTSGLFRIRRAGESRAIPDGASNGDVWGTYIHGIFDNDPFRRSLINGLRIRKGFEPLETVIDYSALRDKALDRWADLLRENLDMEFIKRLVS
;
A
#
# COMPACT_ATOMS: atom_id res chain seq x y z
N MET A 1 -24.69 -1.81 12.60
CA MET A 1 -23.57 -2.25 13.46
C MET A 1 -22.29 -2.07 12.67
N THR A 2 -21.37 -1.25 13.15
CA THR A 2 -20.05 -1.04 12.54
C THR A 2 -19.18 -2.28 12.79
N SER A 3 -19.34 -3.30 11.95
CA SER A 3 -18.37 -4.39 11.85
C SER A 3 -17.04 -3.80 11.36
N GLY A 4 -15.92 -4.14 12.01
CA GLY A 4 -14.60 -3.67 11.58
C GLY A 4 -14.35 -3.97 10.11
N LEU A 5 -13.98 -2.94 9.35
CA LEU A 5 -13.74 -3.02 7.92
C LEU A 5 -12.56 -3.95 7.59
N PHE A 6 -11.56 -3.98 8.45
CA PHE A 6 -10.37 -4.81 8.34
C PHE A 6 -10.17 -5.65 9.60
N ARG A 7 -9.44 -6.76 9.46
CA ARG A 7 -8.85 -7.50 10.57
C ARG A 7 -7.35 -7.30 10.54
N ILE A 8 -6.82 -6.55 11.49
CA ILE A 8 -5.39 -6.27 11.59
C ILE A 8 -4.74 -7.14 12.64
N ARG A 9 -3.48 -7.50 12.40
CA ARG A 9 -2.62 -8.17 13.39
C ARG A 9 -1.37 -7.31 13.57
N ARG A 10 -1.07 -6.94 14.80
CA ARG A 10 0.14 -6.19 15.14
C ARG A 10 1.34 -7.13 15.14
N ALA A 11 2.51 -6.63 14.75
CA ALA A 11 3.74 -7.41 14.81
C ALA A 11 4.00 -7.86 16.25
N GLY A 12 4.25 -9.15 16.45
CA GLY A 12 4.44 -9.76 17.77
C GLY A 12 3.14 -10.17 18.49
N GLU A 13 1.96 -9.83 17.97
CA GLU A 13 0.68 -10.27 18.53
C GLU A 13 0.08 -11.42 17.69
N SER A 14 -0.45 -12.46 18.34
CA SER A 14 -1.09 -13.60 17.67
C SER A 14 -2.54 -13.32 17.29
N ARG A 15 -3.21 -12.40 17.99
CA ARG A 15 -4.63 -12.11 17.83
C ARG A 15 -4.83 -11.02 16.77
N ALA A 16 -5.75 -11.27 15.85
CA ALA A 16 -6.26 -10.22 14.97
C ALA A 16 -7.41 -9.45 15.65
N ILE A 17 -7.38 -8.13 15.54
CA ILE A 17 -8.41 -7.22 16.05
C ILE A 17 -9.13 -6.53 14.88
N PRO A 18 -10.42 -6.18 15.02
CA PRO A 18 -11.12 -5.38 14.02
C PRO A 18 -10.54 -3.95 13.98
N ASP A 19 -10.42 -3.38 12.78
CA ASP A 19 -10.07 -1.98 12.53
C ASP A 19 -10.99 -1.36 11.47
N GLY A 20 -11.16 -0.04 11.55
CA GLY A 20 -11.93 0.74 10.59
C GLY A 20 -13.44 0.59 10.75
N ALA A 21 -14.16 1.38 9.97
CA ALA A 21 -15.62 1.43 9.96
C ALA A 21 -16.14 1.58 8.53
N SER A 22 -17.36 1.11 8.30
CA SER A 22 -18.08 1.33 7.06
C SER A 22 -19.53 1.74 7.32
N ASN A 23 -20.05 2.60 6.45
CA ASN A 23 -21.47 2.93 6.37
C ASN A 23 -21.85 3.11 4.90
N GLY A 24 -22.54 2.11 4.34
CA GLY A 24 -22.79 2.05 2.90
C GLY A 24 -21.49 2.08 2.10
N ASP A 25 -21.35 3.06 1.22
CA ASP A 25 -20.18 3.26 0.36
C ASP A 25 -19.06 4.10 0.99
N VAL A 26 -19.23 4.49 2.26
CA VAL A 26 -18.23 5.26 3.01
C VAL A 26 -17.43 4.35 3.91
N TRP A 27 -16.12 4.29 3.69
CA TRP A 27 -15.16 3.51 4.47
C TRP A 27 -14.16 4.44 5.17
N GLY A 28 -13.82 4.15 6.42
CA GLY A 28 -12.82 4.88 7.19
C GLY A 28 -11.87 3.94 7.92
N THR A 29 -10.57 4.18 7.84
CA THR A 29 -9.52 3.43 8.55
C THR A 29 -8.29 4.32 8.75
N TYR A 30 -7.50 4.04 9.78
CA TYR A 30 -6.18 4.65 10.01
C TYR A 30 -5.04 3.85 9.35
N ILE A 31 -5.33 2.75 8.66
CA ILE A 31 -4.31 1.96 7.98
C ILE A 31 -3.81 2.74 6.76
N HIS A 32 -2.59 3.25 6.87
CA HIS A 32 -1.87 3.88 5.77
C HIS A 32 -1.35 2.83 4.78
N GLY A 33 -1.16 3.22 3.51
CA GLY A 33 -0.57 2.36 2.49
C GLY A 33 -1.43 1.17 2.04
N ILE A 34 -2.67 1.03 2.50
CA ILE A 34 -3.54 -0.10 2.13
C ILE A 34 -3.75 -0.21 0.61
N PHE A 35 -3.75 0.95 -0.07
CA PHE A 35 -3.87 0.99 -1.52
C PHE A 35 -2.58 0.64 -2.25
N ASP A 36 -1.44 0.44 -1.59
CA ASP A 36 -0.23 -0.10 -2.25
C ASP A 36 -0.36 -1.62 -2.48
N ASN A 37 -1.33 -2.28 -1.85
CA ASN A 37 -1.67 -3.66 -2.12
C ASN A 37 -2.44 -3.79 -3.46
N ASP A 38 -1.75 -4.22 -4.51
CA ASP A 38 -2.30 -4.30 -5.86
C ASP A 38 -3.58 -5.16 -5.96
N PRO A 39 -3.64 -6.39 -5.41
CA PRO A 39 -4.87 -7.18 -5.41
C PRO A 39 -6.05 -6.47 -4.73
N PHE A 40 -5.83 -5.86 -3.56
CA PHE A 40 -6.87 -5.14 -2.83
C PHE A 40 -7.36 -3.93 -3.62
N ARG A 41 -6.45 -3.07 -4.08
CA ARG A 41 -6.76 -1.88 -4.87
C ARG A 41 -7.53 -2.26 -6.14
N ARG A 42 -7.09 -3.32 -6.83
CA ARG A 42 -7.77 -3.84 -8.04
C ARG A 42 -9.18 -4.30 -7.73
N SER A 43 -9.36 -5.11 -6.70
CA SER A 43 -10.67 -5.64 -6.29
C SER A 43 -11.64 -4.52 -5.95
N LEU A 44 -11.19 -3.52 -5.19
CA LEU A 44 -11.99 -2.35 -4.84
C LEU A 44 -12.47 -1.58 -6.08
N ILE A 45 -11.55 -1.27 -7.00
CA ILE A 45 -11.87 -0.54 -8.24
C ILE A 45 -12.82 -1.37 -9.13
N ASN A 46 -12.57 -2.67 -9.29
CA ASN A 46 -13.46 -3.56 -10.05
C ASN A 46 -14.86 -3.63 -9.43
N GLY A 47 -14.98 -3.63 -8.11
CA GLY A 47 -16.27 -3.53 -7.42
C GLY A 47 -17.03 -2.27 -7.82
N LEU A 48 -16.35 -1.11 -7.88
CA LEU A 48 -16.95 0.15 -8.34
C LEU A 48 -17.29 0.14 -9.83
N ARG A 49 -16.47 -0.50 -10.67
CA ARG A 49 -16.72 -0.66 -12.11
C ARG A 49 -18.00 -1.45 -12.37
N ILE A 50 -18.15 -2.59 -11.72
CA ILE A 50 -19.32 -3.46 -11.87
C ILE A 50 -20.60 -2.72 -11.46
N ARG A 51 -20.58 -1.99 -10.33
CA ARG A 51 -21.73 -1.17 -9.90
C ARG A 51 -22.13 -0.09 -10.90
N LYS A 52 -21.18 0.38 -11.72
CA LYS A 52 -21.40 1.36 -12.80
C LYS A 52 -21.69 0.71 -14.17
N GLY A 53 -21.79 -0.62 -14.25
CA GLY A 53 -22.05 -1.34 -15.49
C GLY A 53 -20.82 -1.52 -16.40
N PHE A 54 -19.62 -1.39 -15.85
CA PHE A 54 -18.37 -1.66 -16.58
C PHE A 54 -17.81 -3.04 -16.25
N GLU A 55 -17.23 -3.70 -17.24
CA GLU A 55 -16.49 -4.95 -17.06
C GLU A 55 -15.27 -4.78 -16.14
N PRO A 56 -14.93 -5.78 -15.31
CA PRO A 56 -13.70 -5.76 -14.55
C PRO A 56 -12.49 -5.79 -15.51
N LEU A 57 -11.35 -5.28 -15.04
CA LEU A 57 -10.06 -5.50 -15.73
C LEU A 57 -9.16 -6.37 -14.85
N GLU A 58 -8.21 -7.02 -15.49
CA GLU A 58 -7.18 -7.82 -14.83
C GLU A 58 -6.13 -6.94 -14.14
N THR A 59 -5.37 -7.54 -13.23
CA THR A 59 -4.19 -6.91 -12.64
C THR A 59 -3.01 -7.12 -13.60
N VAL A 60 -2.54 -6.03 -14.21
CA VAL A 60 -1.48 -6.10 -15.24
C VAL A 60 -0.13 -5.58 -14.71
N ILE A 61 -0.13 -4.86 -13.58
CA ILE A 61 1.05 -4.14 -13.09
C ILE A 61 1.30 -4.51 -11.63
N ASP A 62 2.53 -4.95 -11.35
CA ASP A 62 3.10 -5.00 -10.00
C ASP A 62 3.70 -3.63 -9.69
N TYR A 63 2.92 -2.79 -9.01
CA TYR A 63 3.33 -1.43 -8.65
C TYR A 63 4.43 -1.43 -7.60
N SER A 64 4.44 -2.43 -6.71
CA SER A 64 5.49 -2.56 -5.70
C SER A 64 6.86 -2.77 -6.34
N ALA A 65 6.94 -3.68 -7.31
CA ALA A 65 8.15 -3.90 -8.09
C ALA A 65 8.59 -2.66 -8.89
N LEU A 66 7.65 -1.91 -9.47
CA LEU A 66 7.96 -0.66 -10.16
C LEU A 66 8.52 0.41 -9.22
N ARG A 67 7.92 0.54 -8.03
CA ARG A 67 8.36 1.48 -7.00
C ARG A 67 9.76 1.13 -6.49
N ASP A 68 10.02 -0.14 -6.21
CA ASP A 68 11.32 -0.59 -5.71
C ASP A 68 12.40 -0.37 -6.77
N LYS A 69 12.13 -0.68 -8.04
CA LYS A 69 13.04 -0.37 -9.15
C LYS A 69 13.34 1.13 -9.27
N ALA A 70 12.35 1.99 -9.01
CA ALA A 70 12.58 3.43 -8.99
C ALA A 70 13.48 3.84 -7.82
N LEU A 71 13.25 3.31 -6.63
CA LEU A 71 14.06 3.59 -5.44
C LEU A 71 15.51 3.12 -5.63
N ASP A 72 15.74 1.95 -6.21
CA ASP A 72 17.08 1.45 -6.52
C ASP A 72 17.81 2.40 -7.45
N ARG A 73 17.14 2.85 -8.52
CA ARG A 73 17.71 3.84 -9.45
C ARG A 73 18.08 5.15 -8.75
N TRP A 74 17.24 5.61 -7.83
CA TRP A 74 17.56 6.78 -7.02
C TRP A 74 18.78 6.55 -6.12
N ALA A 75 18.86 5.38 -5.47
CA ALA A 75 19.99 5.03 -4.64
C ALA A 75 21.30 4.96 -5.46
N ASP A 76 21.26 4.42 -6.67
CA ASP A 76 22.40 4.38 -7.59
C ASP A 76 22.88 5.80 -7.95
N LEU A 77 21.95 6.67 -8.36
CA LEU A 77 22.26 8.07 -8.69
C LEU A 77 22.91 8.81 -7.51
N LEU A 78 22.40 8.60 -6.29
CA LEU A 78 22.98 9.21 -5.09
C LEU A 78 24.39 8.68 -4.82
N ARG A 79 24.62 7.36 -4.95
CA ARG A 79 25.95 6.76 -4.73
C ARG A 79 26.98 7.22 -5.76
N GLU A 80 26.56 7.47 -7.00
CA GLU A 80 27.43 7.95 -8.07
C GLU A 80 27.82 9.42 -7.92
N ASN A 81 26.97 10.24 -7.29
CA ASN A 81 27.11 11.70 -7.30
C ASN A 81 27.39 12.32 -5.92
N LEU A 82 27.32 11.55 -4.83
CA LEU A 82 27.52 12.06 -3.47
C LEU A 82 28.61 11.27 -2.73
N ASP A 83 29.36 11.95 -1.86
CA ASP A 83 30.27 11.30 -0.92
C ASP A 83 29.47 10.61 0.20
N MET A 84 29.10 9.36 -0.04
CA MET A 84 28.33 8.56 0.90
C MET A 84 29.10 8.28 2.19
N GLU A 85 30.43 8.25 2.17
CA GLU A 85 31.24 8.03 3.38
C GLU A 85 31.22 9.28 4.27
N PHE A 86 31.29 10.47 3.68
CA PHE A 86 31.09 11.72 4.41
C PHE A 86 29.70 11.81 5.04
N ILE A 87 28.65 11.50 4.27
CA ILE A 87 27.26 11.52 4.78
C ILE A 87 27.10 10.52 5.93
N LYS A 88 27.61 9.29 5.79
CA LYS A 88 27.57 8.29 6.87
C LYS A 88 28.22 8.80 8.15
N ARG A 89 29.38 9.49 8.06
CA ARG A 89 30.03 10.09 9.24
C ARG A 89 29.21 11.20 9.91
N LEU A 90 28.28 11.85 9.21
CA LEU A 90 27.44 12.91 9.79
C LEU A 90 26.22 12.38 10.55
N VAL A 91 25.70 11.21 10.16
CA VAL A 91 24.47 10.62 10.74
C VAL A 91 24.75 9.47 11.70
N SER A 92 26.01 9.11 11.89
CA SER A 92 26.49 8.14 12.88
C SER A 92 26.96 8.87 14.13
#